data_AF-A0A4Q2R2Q4-F1
#
_entry.id   AF-A0A4Q2R2Q4-F1
#
_cell.length_a   1.000
_cell.length_b   1.000
_cell.length_c   1.000
_cell.angle_alpha   90.00
_cell.angle_beta   90.00
_cell.angle_gamma   90.00
#
_symmetry.space_group_name_H-M   'P 1'
#
loop_
_entity.id
_entity.type
_entity.pdbx_description
1 polymer ?
#
loop_
_entity_poly.entity_id
_entity_poly.type
_entity_poly.pdbx_seq_one_letter_code
_entity_poly.pdbx_strand_id
1 'polypeptide(L)'
;MSKSKMIVRTKFVDRACHWTVVICFFLVAVSGISFFFPTLQWLTETFGTPQMGRILHPFFGVLIFVVLMFMFVRFVHHNIPDKQDIPWLKGIVEVLKGNEHKVAKVGKYNAGQKMMFWTIMSMIFVLLVTGVIIWRPYFAHYFPIQVVRYALLIHATSAIILIHAILIHMYMAFWVKGSIKGMIEGKVSRRWAQKHHPRWYRDVERLEAQKESSEGLK
;
A
#
# COMPACT_ATOMS: atom_id res chain seq x y z
N MET A 1 21.29 29.42 9.23
CA MET A 1 20.69 29.05 7.93
C MET A 1 19.21 28.77 8.12
N SER A 2 18.32 29.29 7.26
CA SER A 2 16.89 29.02 7.34
C SER A 2 16.61 27.55 6.96
N LYS A 3 15.99 26.78 7.86
CA LYS A 3 15.67 25.36 7.61
C LYS A 3 14.74 25.24 6.39
N SER A 4 15.04 24.30 5.50
CA SER A 4 14.23 24.02 4.30
C SER A 4 12.74 23.84 4.65
N LYS A 5 11.85 24.45 3.87
CA LYS A 5 10.38 24.33 3.99
C LYS A 5 9.87 22.90 3.82
N MET A 6 10.62 22.07 3.10
CA MET A 6 10.26 20.70 2.72
C MET A 6 11.30 19.70 3.26
N ILE A 7 10.84 18.52 3.65
CA ILE A 7 11.67 17.39 4.09
C ILE A 7 11.37 16.15 3.26
N VAL A 8 12.38 15.32 3.02
CA VAL A 8 12.22 14.08 2.26
C VAL A 8 11.44 13.07 3.10
N ARG A 9 10.31 12.61 2.58
CA ARG A 9 9.50 11.54 3.19
C ARG A 9 9.78 10.19 2.56
N THR A 10 9.95 10.15 1.25
CA THR A 10 10.01 8.91 0.46
C THR A 10 11.12 9.00 -0.61
N LYS A 11 12.01 8.00 -0.65
CA LYS A 11 13.12 7.95 -1.62
C LYS A 11 12.60 7.66 -3.03
N PHE A 12 13.36 8.02 -4.07
CA PHE A 12 12.95 7.81 -5.47
C PHE A 12 12.63 6.35 -5.80
N VAL A 13 13.48 5.41 -5.39
CA VAL A 13 13.28 3.97 -5.64
C VAL A 13 11.93 3.49 -5.10
N ASP A 14 11.57 3.92 -3.89
CA ASP A 14 10.29 3.57 -3.27
C ASP A 14 9.10 4.19 -4.00
N ARG A 15 9.27 5.39 -4.55
CA ARG A 15 8.25 6.06 -5.36
C ARG A 15 8.03 5.35 -6.68
N ALA A 16 9.11 5.00 -7.38
CA ALA A 16 9.05 4.25 -8.63
C ALA A 16 8.31 2.92 -8.42
N CYS A 17 8.71 2.14 -7.42
CA CYS A 17 8.04 0.87 -7.08
C CYS A 17 6.55 1.05 -6.80
N HIS A 18 6.17 2.03 -6.00
CA HIS A 18 4.76 2.29 -5.69
C HIS A 18 3.94 2.60 -6.94
N TRP A 19 4.40 3.51 -7.81
CA TRP A 19 3.64 3.86 -9.00
C TRP A 19 3.60 2.73 -10.05
N THR A 20 4.65 1.90 -10.12
CA THR A 20 4.60 0.64 -10.88
C THR A 20 3.51 -0.29 -10.34
N VAL A 21 3.44 -0.47 -9.01
CA VAL A 21 2.38 -1.28 -8.37
C VAL A 21 1.00 -0.70 -8.66
N VAL A 22 0.81 0.61 -8.57
CA VAL A 22 -0.48 1.27 -8.84
C VAL A 22 -0.97 0.99 -10.26
N ILE A 23 -0.11 1.15 -11.27
CA ILE A 23 -0.47 0.90 -12.66
C ILE A 23 -0.82 -0.58 -12.88
N CYS A 24 0.02 -1.49 -12.37
CA CYS A 24 -0.25 -2.93 -12.50
C CYS A 24 -1.53 -3.33 -11.75
N PHE A 25 -1.74 -2.79 -10.55
CA PHE A 25 -2.92 -3.06 -9.74
C PHE A 25 -4.19 -2.61 -10.42
N PHE A 26 -4.19 -1.45 -11.07
CA PHE A 26 -5.35 -1.01 -11.86
C PHE A 26 -5.73 -2.04 -12.92
N LEU A 27 -4.77 -2.50 -13.72
CA LEU A 27 -5.02 -3.51 -14.76
C LEU A 27 -5.49 -4.85 -14.19
N VAL A 28 -4.85 -5.33 -13.12
CA VAL A 28 -5.19 -6.61 -12.48
C VAL A 28 -6.55 -6.55 -11.77
N ALA A 29 -6.82 -5.48 -11.02
CA ALA A 29 -8.09 -5.31 -10.31
C ALA A 29 -9.26 -5.22 -11.29
N VAL A 30 -9.13 -4.39 -12.34
CA VAL A 30 -10.23 -4.19 -13.30
C VAL A 30 -10.49 -5.46 -14.13
N SER A 31 -9.44 -6.13 -14.61
CA SER A 31 -9.61 -7.42 -15.28
C SER A 31 -10.18 -8.51 -14.35
N GLY A 32 -9.77 -8.57 -13.08
CA GLY A 32 -10.33 -9.48 -12.09
C GLY A 32 -11.82 -9.21 -11.82
N ILE A 33 -12.21 -7.94 -11.69
CA ILE A 33 -13.61 -7.53 -11.55
C ILE A 33 -14.43 -7.90 -12.79
N SER A 34 -13.86 -7.85 -13.99
CA SER A 34 -14.56 -8.27 -15.21
C SER A 34 -14.96 -9.76 -15.18
N PHE A 35 -14.15 -10.61 -14.54
CA PHE A 35 -14.47 -12.03 -14.34
C PHE A 35 -15.49 -12.24 -13.22
N PHE A 36 -15.43 -11.41 -12.17
CA PHE A 36 -16.31 -11.51 -11.00
C PHE A 36 -17.73 -10.98 -11.25
N PHE A 37 -17.84 -9.87 -12.01
CA PHE A 37 -19.11 -9.26 -12.41
C PHE A 37 -19.20 -9.20 -13.96
N PRO A 38 -19.57 -10.32 -14.62
CA PRO A 38 -19.60 -10.39 -16.08
C PRO A 38 -20.55 -9.37 -16.73
N THR A 39 -21.56 -8.87 -16.01
CA THR A 39 -22.47 -7.81 -16.51
C THR A 39 -21.72 -6.52 -16.86
N LEU A 40 -20.54 -6.28 -16.27
CA LEU A 40 -19.68 -5.14 -16.57
C LEU A 40 -18.81 -5.41 -17.81
N GLN A 41 -19.45 -5.66 -18.95
CA GLN A 41 -18.80 -6.11 -20.20
C GLN A 41 -17.63 -5.21 -20.65
N TRP A 42 -17.76 -3.89 -20.50
CA TRP A 42 -16.70 -2.92 -20.84
C TRP A 42 -15.36 -3.17 -20.12
N LEU A 43 -15.35 -3.83 -18.96
CA LEU A 43 -14.12 -4.13 -18.22
C LEU A 43 -13.34 -5.29 -18.84
N THR A 44 -13.98 -6.12 -19.67
CA THR A 44 -13.33 -7.27 -20.31
C THR A 44 -12.26 -6.85 -21.33
N GLU A 45 -12.30 -5.58 -21.77
CA GLU A 45 -11.33 -4.96 -22.69
C GLU A 45 -10.14 -4.32 -21.97
N THR A 46 -9.98 -4.49 -20.64
CA THR A 46 -8.87 -3.91 -19.86
C THR A 46 -7.48 -4.22 -20.45
N PHE A 47 -7.33 -5.41 -21.04
CA PHE A 47 -6.10 -5.84 -21.72
C PHE A 47 -6.31 -5.94 -23.25
N GLY A 48 -7.17 -5.11 -23.81
CA GLY A 48 -7.56 -5.11 -25.22
C GLY A 48 -8.67 -6.11 -25.53
N THR A 49 -8.50 -7.38 -25.19
CA THR A 49 -9.53 -8.42 -25.42
C THR A 49 -9.72 -9.30 -24.18
N PRO A 50 -10.91 -9.93 -24.00
CA PRO A 50 -11.15 -10.87 -22.90
C PRO A 50 -10.14 -12.02 -22.86
N GLN A 51 -9.74 -12.52 -24.04
CA GLN A 51 -8.76 -13.60 -24.18
C GLN A 51 -7.40 -13.19 -23.64
N MET A 52 -6.97 -11.97 -23.94
CA MET A 52 -5.72 -11.39 -23.47
C MET A 52 -5.80 -11.07 -21.97
N GLY A 53 -6.94 -10.59 -21.47
CA GLY A 53 -7.16 -10.33 -20.06
C GLY A 53 -6.97 -11.57 -19.19
N ARG A 54 -7.56 -12.70 -19.58
CA ARG A 54 -7.35 -13.99 -18.90
C ARG A 54 -5.88 -14.44 -18.92
N ILE A 55 -5.15 -14.17 -20.02
CA ILE A 55 -3.74 -14.55 -20.13
C ILE A 55 -2.87 -13.66 -19.24
N LEU A 56 -3.00 -12.33 -19.33
CA LEU A 56 -2.09 -11.36 -18.72
C LEU A 56 -2.36 -11.11 -17.24
N HIS A 57 -3.60 -11.24 -16.78
CA HIS A 57 -3.98 -11.01 -15.37
C HIS A 57 -3.02 -11.68 -14.36
N PRO A 58 -2.74 -13.00 -14.44
CA PRO A 58 -1.86 -13.65 -13.47
C PRO A 58 -0.40 -13.19 -13.58
N PHE A 59 0.11 -12.84 -14.78
CA PHE A 59 1.48 -12.33 -14.93
C PHE A 59 1.67 -10.97 -14.26
N PHE A 60 0.73 -10.05 -14.46
CA PHE A 60 0.75 -8.77 -13.75
C PHE A 60 0.52 -8.95 -12.24
N GLY A 61 -0.29 -9.94 -11.84
CA GLY A 61 -0.45 -10.34 -10.43
C GLY A 61 0.88 -10.75 -9.78
N VAL A 62 1.67 -11.59 -10.45
CA VAL A 62 3.02 -11.97 -9.99
C VAL A 62 3.96 -10.77 -9.93
N LEU A 63 3.94 -9.90 -10.94
CA LEU A 63 4.76 -8.67 -10.94
C LEU A 63 4.43 -7.78 -9.73
N ILE A 64 3.14 -7.58 -9.42
CA ILE A 64 2.70 -6.84 -8.23
C ILE A 64 3.28 -7.49 -6.97
N PHE A 65 3.15 -8.82 -6.82
CA PHE A 65 3.69 -9.53 -5.66
C PHE A 65 5.20 -9.29 -5.50
N VAL A 66 5.98 -9.47 -6.57
CA VAL A 66 7.45 -9.28 -6.53
C VAL A 66 7.82 -7.87 -6.10
N VAL A 67 7.20 -6.84 -6.69
CA VAL A 67 7.47 -5.44 -6.35
C VAL A 67 7.00 -5.12 -4.92
N LEU A 68 5.88 -5.69 -4.48
CA LEU A 68 5.42 -5.53 -3.09
C LEU A 68 6.33 -6.23 -2.08
N MET A 69 6.98 -7.34 -2.42
CA MET A 69 7.99 -7.97 -1.53
C MET A 69 9.24 -7.09 -1.39
N PHE A 70 9.66 -6.43 -2.48
CA PHE A 70 10.71 -5.41 -2.40
C PHE A 70 10.29 -4.23 -1.50
N MET A 71 9.04 -3.78 -1.58
CA MET A 71 8.52 -2.77 -0.66
C MET A 71 8.41 -3.31 0.78
N PHE A 72 7.99 -4.56 0.98
CA PHE A 72 7.84 -5.17 2.29
C PHE A 72 9.14 -5.08 3.09
N VAL A 73 10.26 -5.56 2.55
CA VAL A 73 11.55 -5.54 3.26
C VAL A 73 12.01 -4.12 3.62
N ARG A 74 11.59 -3.12 2.85
CA ARG A 74 11.96 -1.71 3.07
C ARG A 74 11.04 -0.98 4.04
N PHE A 75 9.77 -1.38 4.12
CA PHE A 75 8.76 -0.68 4.91
C PHE A 75 8.31 -1.42 6.17
N VAL A 76 8.55 -2.73 6.29
CA VAL A 76 8.04 -3.56 7.39
C VAL A 76 8.45 -3.03 8.77
N HIS A 77 9.71 -2.63 8.94
CA HIS A 77 10.23 -2.13 10.22
C HIS A 77 9.57 -0.80 10.66
N HIS A 78 9.00 -0.03 9.72
CA HIS A 78 8.22 1.17 10.02
C HIS A 78 6.74 0.87 10.29
N ASN A 79 6.28 -0.36 10.02
CA ASN A 79 4.89 -0.79 10.12
C ASN A 79 4.63 -1.82 11.23
N ILE A 80 5.61 -2.05 12.10
CA ILE A 80 5.43 -2.88 13.30
C ILE A 80 4.46 -2.18 14.26
N PRO A 81 3.36 -2.85 14.68
CA PRO A 81 2.48 -2.31 15.71
C PRO A 81 3.23 -2.10 17.03
N ASP A 82 3.03 -0.94 17.66
CA ASP A 82 3.65 -0.59 18.93
C ASP A 82 2.60 -0.09 19.94
N LYS A 83 2.91 -0.07 21.24
CA LYS A 83 1.97 0.37 22.29
C LYS A 83 1.48 1.82 22.09
N GLN A 84 2.19 2.64 21.31
CA GLN A 84 1.79 4.01 21.01
C GLN A 84 0.76 4.11 19.88
N ASP A 85 0.38 2.98 19.25
CA ASP A 85 -0.73 2.89 18.31
C ASP A 85 -2.10 2.80 19.02
N ILE A 86 -2.12 2.39 20.30
CA ILE A 86 -3.37 2.21 21.09
C ILE A 86 -4.21 3.50 21.17
N PRO A 87 -3.64 4.70 21.45
CA PRO A 87 -4.41 5.94 21.44
C PRO A 87 -5.06 6.26 20.09
N TRP A 88 -4.39 5.91 18.99
CA TRP A 88 -4.95 6.08 17.64
C TRP A 88 -6.18 5.18 17.44
N LEU A 89 -6.08 3.91 17.86
CA LEU A 89 -7.17 2.94 17.76
C LEU A 89 -8.38 3.34 18.62
N LYS A 90 -8.14 3.79 19.86
CA LYS A 90 -9.22 4.28 20.74
C LYS A 90 -9.85 5.58 20.24
N GLY A 91 -9.08 6.39 19.51
CA GLY A 91 -9.49 7.70 19.00
C GLY A 91 -9.97 7.72 17.55
N ILE A 92 -10.30 6.57 16.93
CA ILE A 92 -10.61 6.47 15.49
C ILE A 92 -11.66 7.49 15.04
N VAL A 93 -12.72 7.72 15.82
CA VAL A 93 -13.78 8.70 15.47
C VAL A 93 -13.20 10.11 15.36
N GLU A 94 -12.34 10.52 16.29
CA GLU A 94 -11.67 11.82 16.23
C GLU A 94 -10.63 11.90 15.11
N VAL A 95 -9.94 10.79 14.83
CA VAL A 95 -9.05 10.69 13.67
C VAL A 95 -9.82 10.95 12.38
N LEU A 96 -10.98 10.29 12.17
CA LEU A 96 -11.81 10.45 10.98
C LEU A 96 -12.42 11.86 10.85
N LYS A 97 -12.61 12.58 11.96
CA LYS A 97 -12.97 14.01 11.97
C LYS A 97 -11.80 14.96 11.63
N GLY A 98 -10.58 14.44 11.45
CA GLY A 98 -9.37 15.23 11.18
C GLY A 98 -8.64 15.74 12.43
N ASN A 99 -9.03 15.27 13.62
CA ASN A 99 -8.47 15.65 14.92
C ASN A 99 -7.36 14.70 15.40
N GLU A 100 -6.73 13.92 14.51
CA GLU A 100 -5.75 12.87 14.89
C GLU A 100 -4.60 13.37 15.77
N HIS A 101 -4.15 14.61 15.52
CA HIS A 101 -3.07 15.29 16.24
C HIS A 101 -3.39 15.54 17.73
N LYS A 102 -4.68 15.53 18.12
CA LYS A 102 -5.11 15.69 19.51
C LYS A 102 -5.11 14.38 20.28
N VAL A 103 -5.26 13.25 19.59
CA VAL A 103 -5.54 11.94 20.20
C VAL A 103 -4.39 10.94 20.07
N ALA A 104 -3.44 11.16 19.15
CA ALA A 104 -2.36 10.22 18.89
C ALA A 104 -1.01 10.89 18.61
N LYS A 105 0.07 10.27 19.10
CA LYS A 105 1.46 10.67 18.81
C LYS A 105 2.02 9.85 17.65
N VAL A 106 1.58 10.17 16.44
CA VAL A 106 1.86 9.39 15.23
C VAL A 106 3.35 9.38 14.86
N GLY A 107 3.88 8.17 14.61
CA GLY A 107 5.23 7.89 14.10
C GLY A 107 5.38 8.06 12.59
N LYS A 108 6.26 7.28 11.95
CA LYS A 108 6.50 7.35 10.49
C LYS A 108 5.21 7.09 9.71
N TYR A 109 4.48 6.07 10.13
CA TYR A 109 3.13 5.73 9.68
C TYR A 109 2.21 5.61 10.91
N ASN A 110 0.95 6.01 10.77
CA ASN A 110 -0.06 5.85 11.84
C ASN A 110 -0.60 4.43 11.89
N ALA A 111 -1.33 4.09 12.96
CA ALA A 111 -1.87 2.74 13.16
C ALA A 111 -2.78 2.28 12.01
N GLY A 112 -3.58 3.18 11.42
CA GLY A 112 -4.39 2.88 10.23
C GLY A 112 -3.56 2.49 9.01
N GLN A 113 -2.46 3.19 8.75
CA GLN A 113 -1.52 2.86 7.69
C GLN A 113 -0.81 1.53 7.94
N LYS A 114 -0.46 1.22 9.20
CA LYS A 114 0.11 -0.09 9.57
C LYS A 114 -0.88 -1.22 9.34
N MET A 115 -2.13 -1.06 9.77
CA MET A 115 -3.19 -2.03 9.49
C MET A 115 -3.37 -2.24 7.99
N MET A 116 -3.43 -1.15 7.22
CA MET A 116 -3.52 -1.21 5.76
C MET A 116 -2.32 -1.95 5.13
N PHE A 117 -1.10 -1.69 5.60
CA PHE A 117 0.11 -2.39 5.16
C PHE A 117 -0.02 -3.90 5.36
N TRP A 118 -0.39 -4.35 6.57
CA TRP A 118 -0.54 -5.79 6.85
C TRP A 118 -1.71 -6.42 6.09
N THR A 119 -2.81 -5.70 5.87
CA THR A 119 -3.91 -6.16 5.01
C THR A 119 -3.43 -6.35 3.58
N ILE A 120 -2.76 -5.37 2.98
CA ILE A 120 -2.23 -5.50 1.61
C ILE A 120 -1.25 -6.66 1.50
N MET A 121 -0.31 -6.79 2.44
CA MET A 121 0.73 -7.82 2.41
C MET A 121 0.19 -9.23 2.63
N SER A 122 -0.78 -9.40 3.52
CA SER A 122 -1.44 -10.70 3.70
C SER A 122 -2.31 -11.08 2.50
N MET A 123 -3.12 -10.14 1.99
CA MET A 123 -3.99 -10.42 0.84
C MET A 123 -3.21 -10.72 -0.42
N ILE A 124 -2.10 -10.00 -0.71
CA ILE A 124 -1.30 -10.30 -1.90
C ILE A 124 -0.64 -11.68 -1.81
N PHE A 125 -0.25 -12.12 -0.61
CA PHE A 125 0.30 -13.46 -0.41
C PHE A 125 -0.78 -14.53 -0.63
N VAL A 126 -1.97 -14.35 -0.06
CA VAL A 126 -3.11 -15.26 -0.29
C VAL A 126 -3.48 -15.31 -1.78
N LEU A 127 -3.53 -14.16 -2.45
CA LEU A 127 -3.79 -14.06 -3.89
C LEU A 127 -2.72 -14.74 -4.73
N LEU A 128 -1.44 -14.65 -4.37
CA LEU A 128 -0.38 -15.37 -5.07
C LEU A 128 -0.59 -16.87 -4.95
N VAL A 129 -0.74 -17.39 -3.73
CA VAL A 129 -0.86 -18.83 -3.47
C VAL A 129 -2.08 -19.39 -4.19
N THR A 130 -3.24 -18.78 -3.99
CA THR A 130 -4.48 -19.23 -4.65
C THR A 130 -4.45 -19.00 -6.15
N GLY A 131 -3.83 -17.90 -6.61
CA GLY A 131 -3.66 -17.57 -8.02
C GLY A 131 -2.85 -18.62 -8.76
N VAL A 132 -1.72 -19.05 -8.20
CA VAL A 132 -0.92 -20.16 -8.75
C VAL A 132 -1.73 -21.46 -8.80
N ILE A 133 -2.47 -21.79 -7.73
CA ILE A 133 -3.29 -23.01 -7.70
C ILE A 133 -4.36 -23.02 -8.81
N ILE A 134 -4.94 -21.87 -9.16
CA ILE A 134 -5.99 -21.79 -10.20
C ILE A 134 -5.44 -21.49 -11.60
N TRP A 135 -4.12 -21.30 -11.74
CA TRP A 135 -3.51 -20.84 -12.99
C TRP A 135 -3.38 -21.97 -14.01
N ARG A 136 -4.21 -21.90 -15.06
CA ARG A 136 -4.13 -22.75 -16.25
C ARG A 136 -3.39 -22.03 -17.38
N PRO A 137 -2.64 -22.76 -18.24
CA PRO A 137 -2.43 -24.22 -18.24
C PRO A 137 -1.24 -24.69 -17.37
N TYR A 138 -0.56 -23.79 -16.65
CA TYR A 138 0.77 -24.07 -16.10
C TYR A 138 0.79 -24.87 -14.79
N PHE A 139 -0.14 -24.62 -13.87
CA PHE A 139 -0.02 -25.10 -12.49
C PHE A 139 -1.26 -25.83 -11.97
N ALA A 140 -2.45 -25.44 -12.40
CA ALA A 140 -3.69 -25.92 -11.80
C ALA A 140 -3.91 -27.45 -11.90
N HIS A 141 -3.29 -28.12 -12.87
CA HIS A 141 -3.40 -29.59 -13.03
C HIS A 141 -2.58 -30.38 -12.01
N TYR A 142 -1.66 -29.75 -11.28
CA TYR A 142 -0.92 -30.40 -10.19
C TYR A 142 -1.73 -30.49 -8.88
N PHE A 143 -2.87 -29.81 -8.81
CA PHE A 143 -3.67 -29.72 -7.58
C PHE A 143 -4.98 -30.54 -7.70
N PRO A 144 -5.42 -31.22 -6.63
CA PRO A 144 -6.71 -31.88 -6.61
C PRO A 144 -7.86 -30.89 -6.88
N ILE A 145 -8.91 -31.33 -7.58
CA ILE A 145 -10.03 -30.46 -7.97
C ILE A 145 -10.68 -29.73 -6.80
N GLN A 146 -10.73 -30.34 -5.61
CA GLN A 146 -11.28 -29.68 -4.42
C GLN A 146 -10.41 -28.50 -3.95
N VAL A 147 -9.08 -28.64 -4.02
CA VAL A 147 -8.15 -27.56 -3.69
C VAL A 147 -8.29 -26.40 -4.66
N VAL A 148 -8.44 -26.69 -5.96
CA VAL A 148 -8.68 -25.66 -6.99
C VAL A 148 -10.00 -24.92 -6.73
N ARG A 149 -11.07 -25.61 -6.32
CA ARG A 149 -12.36 -24.99 -6.00
C ARG A 149 -12.29 -24.05 -4.80
N TYR A 150 -11.63 -24.49 -3.71
CA TYR A 150 -11.41 -23.61 -2.56
C TYR A 150 -10.50 -22.43 -2.91
N ALA A 151 -9.46 -22.66 -3.71
CA ALA A 151 -8.59 -21.59 -4.17
C ALA A 151 -9.35 -20.54 -4.99
N LEU A 152 -10.27 -20.93 -5.88
CA LEU A 152 -11.14 -20.00 -6.61
C LEU A 152 -11.95 -19.10 -5.67
N LEU A 153 -12.62 -19.71 -4.68
CA LEU A 153 -13.41 -18.96 -3.68
C LEU A 153 -12.52 -17.99 -2.89
N ILE A 154 -11.42 -18.49 -2.33
CA ILE A 154 -10.51 -17.69 -1.50
C ILE A 154 -9.86 -16.57 -2.32
N HIS A 155 -9.47 -16.83 -3.57
CA HIS A 155 -8.89 -15.83 -4.46
C HIS A 155 -9.88 -14.70 -4.72
N ALA A 156 -11.12 -15.05 -5.09
CA ALA A 156 -12.18 -14.08 -5.36
C ALA A 156 -12.49 -13.23 -4.12
N THR A 157 -12.67 -13.84 -2.95
CA THR A 157 -12.91 -13.11 -1.70
C THR A 157 -11.75 -12.20 -1.32
N SER A 158 -10.51 -12.70 -1.40
CA SER A 158 -9.30 -11.91 -1.07
C SER A 158 -9.09 -10.74 -2.04
N ALA A 159 -9.42 -10.92 -3.33
CA ALA A 159 -9.35 -9.88 -4.33
C ALA A 159 -10.32 -8.74 -4.00
N ILE A 160 -11.57 -9.06 -3.65
CA ILE A 160 -12.56 -8.05 -3.25
C ILE A 160 -12.12 -7.31 -1.99
N ILE A 161 -11.60 -8.01 -0.98
CA ILE A 161 -11.06 -7.38 0.25
C ILE A 161 -9.91 -6.42 -0.10
N LEU A 162 -8.96 -6.86 -0.94
CA LEU A 162 -7.83 -6.03 -1.34
C LEU A 162 -8.27 -4.81 -2.15
N ILE A 163 -9.23 -4.94 -3.05
CA ILE A 163 -9.79 -3.82 -3.82
C ILE A 163 -10.41 -2.79 -2.87
N HIS A 164 -11.22 -3.20 -1.90
CA HIS A 164 -11.78 -2.29 -0.89
C HIS A 164 -10.69 -1.62 -0.05
N ALA A 165 -9.67 -2.37 0.35
CA ALA A 165 -8.53 -1.84 1.07
C ALA A 165 -7.80 -0.74 0.27
N ILE A 166 -7.59 -0.96 -1.04
CA ILE A 166 -6.97 0.04 -1.92
C ILE A 166 -7.87 1.26 -2.14
N LEU A 167 -9.19 1.10 -2.27
CA LEU A 167 -10.13 2.24 -2.35
C LEU A 167 -10.04 3.12 -1.10
N ILE A 168 -10.02 2.51 0.09
CA ILE A 168 -9.81 3.22 1.37
C ILE A 168 -8.43 3.90 1.38
N HIS A 169 -7.37 3.20 0.96
CA HIS A 169 -6.02 3.75 0.91
C HIS A 169 -5.94 4.98 0.00
N MET A 170 -6.50 4.91 -1.21
CA MET A 170 -6.57 6.02 -2.16
C MET A 170 -7.37 7.20 -1.59
N TYR A 171 -8.53 6.92 -0.99
CA TYR A 171 -9.34 7.95 -0.35
C TYR A 171 -8.58 8.68 0.75
N MET A 172 -7.89 7.95 1.64
CA MET A 172 -7.11 8.56 2.72
C MET A 172 -5.92 9.37 2.18
N ALA A 173 -5.25 8.90 1.13
CA ALA A 173 -4.19 9.66 0.46
C ALA A 173 -4.70 10.97 -0.17
N PHE A 174 -5.91 10.96 -0.71
CA PHE A 174 -6.58 12.16 -1.23
C PHE A 174 -7.09 13.09 -0.13
N TRP A 175 -7.61 12.54 0.97
CA TRP A 175 -8.17 13.29 2.10
C TRP A 175 -7.09 14.03 2.89
N VAL A 176 -5.99 13.34 3.22
CA VAL A 176 -4.82 13.94 3.90
C VAL A 176 -3.98 14.74 2.90
N LYS A 177 -4.36 16.01 2.67
CA LYS A 177 -3.76 16.88 1.65
C LYS A 177 -2.23 16.97 1.78
N GLY A 178 -1.55 16.89 0.64
CA GLY A 178 -0.08 16.86 0.55
C GLY A 178 0.52 15.45 0.48
N SER A 179 -0.23 14.40 0.85
CA SER A 179 0.27 13.02 0.82
C SER A 179 0.62 12.54 -0.59
N ILE A 180 -0.26 12.80 -1.57
CA ILE A 180 -0.02 12.43 -2.98
C ILE A 180 1.25 13.10 -3.51
N LYS A 181 1.45 14.41 -3.28
CA LYS A 181 2.70 15.09 -3.65
C LYS A 181 3.92 14.48 -2.97
N GLY A 182 3.79 14.11 -1.69
CA GLY A 182 4.83 13.38 -0.97
C GLY A 182 5.20 12.04 -1.63
N MET A 183 4.26 11.39 -2.31
CA MET A 183 4.50 10.12 -3.02
C MET A 183 4.93 10.29 -4.48
N ILE A 184 4.57 11.41 -5.13
CA ILE A 184 5.03 11.74 -6.49
C ILE A 184 6.43 12.37 -6.44
N GLU A 185 6.64 13.40 -5.63
CA GLU A 185 7.86 14.21 -5.59
C GLU A 185 8.85 13.74 -4.50
N GLY A 186 8.36 13.01 -3.48
CA GLY A 186 9.19 12.47 -2.38
C GLY A 186 9.33 13.39 -1.18
N LYS A 187 8.81 14.62 -1.23
CA LYS A 187 8.96 15.63 -0.18
C LYS A 187 7.61 16.06 0.41
N VAL A 188 7.60 16.36 1.69
CA VAL A 188 6.44 16.92 2.41
C VAL A 188 6.84 18.18 3.16
N SER A 189 5.89 19.08 3.42
CA SER A 189 6.17 20.28 4.20
C SER A 189 6.41 19.93 5.67
N ARG A 190 7.24 20.71 6.37
CA ARG A 190 7.45 20.52 7.81
C ARG A 190 6.15 20.62 8.61
N ARG A 191 5.25 21.54 8.23
CA ARG A 191 3.91 21.68 8.84
C ARG A 191 3.05 20.41 8.67
N TRP A 192 3.10 19.78 7.50
CA TRP A 192 2.41 18.51 7.26
C TRP A 192 2.96 17.42 8.18
N ALA A 193 4.29 17.33 8.30
CA ALA A 193 4.95 16.36 9.17
C ALA A 193 4.61 16.58 10.65
N GLN A 194 4.60 17.82 11.11
CA GLN A 194 4.20 18.19 12.48
C GLN A 194 2.75 17.79 12.79
N LYS A 195 1.82 18.08 11.86
CA LYS A 195 0.40 17.80 12.07
C LYS A 195 0.07 16.31 12.02
N HIS A 196 0.55 15.61 11.00
CA HIS A 196 0.14 14.23 10.70
C HIS A 196 1.08 13.17 11.28
N HIS A 197 2.34 13.54 11.55
CA HIS A 197 3.40 12.60 11.95
C HIS A 197 4.36 13.22 12.99
N PRO A 198 3.87 13.74 14.12
CA PRO A 198 4.67 14.53 15.07
C PRO A 198 5.87 13.77 15.65
N ARG A 199 5.74 12.47 15.94
CA ARG A 199 6.85 11.66 16.49
C ARG A 199 7.96 11.51 15.43
N TRP A 200 7.58 11.20 14.20
CA TRP A 200 8.54 11.11 13.08
C TRP A 200 9.21 12.45 12.78
N TYR A 201 8.47 13.56 12.82
CA TYR A 201 9.04 14.87 12.57
C TYR A 201 10.13 15.22 13.60
N ARG A 202 9.89 14.96 14.88
CA ARG A 202 10.93 15.14 15.93
C ARG A 202 12.14 14.25 15.72
N ASP A 203 11.96 13.02 15.23
CA ASP A 203 13.08 12.14 14.89
C ASP A 203 13.92 12.70 13.75
N VAL A 204 13.27 13.27 12.72
CA VAL A 204 13.96 13.96 11.61
C VAL A 204 14.74 15.16 12.13
N GLU A 205 14.14 16.02 12.95
CA GLU A 205 14.82 17.19 13.51
C GLU A 205 16.02 16.82 14.37
N ARG A 206 15.91 15.75 15.18
CA ARG A 206 17.01 15.23 15.99
C ARG A 206 18.16 14.74 15.11
N LEU A 207 17.85 13.99 14.06
CA LEU A 207 18.87 13.46 13.13
C LEU A 207 19.54 14.57 12.30
N GLU A 208 18.80 15.60 11.90
CA GLU A 208 19.36 16.79 11.24
C GLU A 208 20.34 17.52 12.17
N ALA A 209 19.94 17.78 13.43
CA ALA A 209 20.80 18.45 14.41
C ALA A 209 22.06 17.64 14.76
N GLN A 210 21.93 16.31 14.86
CA GLN A 210 23.09 15.43 15.09
C GLN A 210 24.09 15.48 13.93
N LYS A 211 23.62 15.52 12.69
CA LYS A 211 24.49 15.66 11.51
C LYS A 211 25.21 17.00 11.49
N GLU A 212 24.48 18.10 11.67
CA GLU A 212 25.04 19.45 11.73
C GLU A 212 26.12 19.55 12.83
N SER A 213 25.86 18.99 14.02
CA SER A 213 26.83 18.95 15.10
C SER A 213 28.06 18.10 14.78
N SER A 214 27.90 16.99 14.06
CA SER A 214 29.02 16.10 13.69
C SER A 214 29.90 16.65 12.56
N GLU A 215 29.32 17.46 11.67
CA GLU A 215 30.03 18.13 10.58
C GLU A 215 30.75 19.40 11.07
N GLY A 216 30.19 20.13 12.04
CA GLY A 216 30.85 21.29 12.66
C GLY A 216 31.95 20.94 13.68
N LEU A 217 32.10 19.66 14.06
CA LEU A 217 33.20 19.17 14.90
C LEU A 217 34.41 18.66 14.09
N LYS A 218 34.27 18.54 12.76
CA LYS A 218 35.35 18.18 11.83
C LYS A 218 35.91 19.42 11.15
#